data_AF-A0A1I0ZJE4-F1
#
_entry.id   AF-A0A1I0ZJE4-F1
#
_cell.length_a   1.000
_cell.length_b   1.000
_cell.length_c   1.000
_cell.angle_alpha   90.00
_cell.angle_beta   90.00
_cell.angle_gamma   90.00
#
_symmetry.space_group_name_H-M   'P 1'
#
loop_
_entity.id
_entity.type
_entity.pdbx_description
1 polymer ?
#
loop_
_entity_poly.entity_id
_entity_poly.type
_entity_poly.pdbx_seq_one_letter_code
_entity_poly.pdbx_strand_id
1 'polypeptide(L)'
;MNDTAQAVLRWKLGHQLFHLHLATMNGLLLQGEHALEKSHWPELEAVFGRLTVLYDAATATMRYAADFSQELYERVIRPSMAPPFMTPGFSGVLNIEHEQMLNRLTALRRGFKSADRAGRAPGDVRDAATRLWSAQSRNRRHHIFVCEQFVPEGKSLLSEFFHSRQSTTDEERES
;
A
#
# COMPACT_ATOMS: atom_id res chain seq x y z
N MET A 1 16.09 -20.18 -14.75
CA MET A 1 15.24 -20.26 -13.53
C MET A 1 13.84 -20.65 -14.00
N ASN A 2 13.20 -21.68 -13.44
CA ASN A 2 11.84 -22.07 -13.90
C ASN A 2 10.81 -20.98 -13.54
N ASP A 3 9.66 -21.02 -14.21
CA ASP A 3 8.63 -19.97 -14.11
C ASP A 3 8.09 -19.78 -12.67
N THR A 4 7.90 -20.89 -11.95
CA THR A 4 7.53 -20.90 -10.53
C THR A 4 8.52 -20.16 -9.64
N ALA A 5 9.82 -20.43 -9.79
CA ALA A 5 10.86 -19.78 -9.00
C ALA A 5 10.94 -18.28 -9.30
N GLN A 6 10.68 -17.87 -10.56
CA GLN A 6 10.61 -16.45 -10.91
C GLN A 6 9.40 -15.76 -10.28
N ALA A 7 8.21 -16.39 -10.30
CA ALA A 7 7.01 -15.84 -9.68
C ALA A 7 7.20 -15.62 -8.16
N VAL A 8 7.77 -16.61 -7.46
CA VAL A 8 8.06 -16.49 -6.02
C VAL A 8 9.09 -15.39 -5.75
N LEU A 9 10.12 -15.28 -6.59
CA LEU A 9 11.13 -14.23 -6.46
C LEU A 9 10.54 -12.83 -6.66
N ARG A 10 9.73 -12.63 -7.71
CA ARG A 10 9.03 -11.37 -7.99
C ARG A 10 8.12 -10.97 -6.85
N TRP A 11 7.32 -11.92 -6.35
CA TRP A 11 6.45 -11.72 -5.20
C TRP A 11 7.23 -11.24 -3.97
N LYS A 12 8.27 -11.97 -3.57
CA LYS A 12 9.07 -11.65 -2.37
C LYS A 12 9.80 -10.31 -2.49
N LEU A 13 10.52 -10.09 -3.60
CA LEU A 13 11.25 -8.85 -3.83
C LEU A 13 10.30 -7.65 -3.93
N GLY A 14 9.15 -7.82 -4.59
CA GLY A 14 8.13 -6.79 -4.68
C GLY A 14 7.62 -6.34 -3.31
N HIS A 15 7.34 -7.29 -2.42
CA HIS A 15 6.91 -6.97 -1.05
C HIS A 15 8.02 -6.29 -0.24
N GLN A 16 9.26 -6.78 -0.33
CA GLN A 16 10.40 -6.15 0.35
C GLN A 16 10.61 -4.69 -0.13
N LEU A 17 10.54 -4.45 -1.43
CA LEU A 17 10.62 -3.11 -2.00
C LEU A 17 9.45 -2.23 -1.55
N PHE A 18 8.23 -2.78 -1.46
CA PHE A 18 7.08 -2.05 -0.95
C PHE A 18 7.30 -1.59 0.51
N HIS A 19 7.83 -2.44 1.38
CA HIS A 19 8.19 -2.06 2.75
C HIS A 19 9.27 -0.96 2.79
N LEU A 20 10.29 -1.04 1.93
CA LEU A 20 11.29 0.01 1.82
C LEU A 20 10.69 1.35 1.39
N HIS A 21 9.74 1.32 0.44
CA HIS A 21 9.00 2.51 0.03
C HIS A 21 8.19 3.08 1.20
N LEU A 22 7.51 2.25 1.99
CA LEU A 22 6.74 2.70 3.16
C LEU A 22 7.62 3.38 4.22
N ALA A 23 8.75 2.77 4.57
CA ALA A 23 9.69 3.36 5.52
C ALA A 23 10.19 4.73 5.04
N THR A 24 10.53 4.83 3.75
CA THR A 24 11.00 6.09 3.13
C THR A 24 9.88 7.14 3.09
N MET A 25 8.66 6.74 2.72
CA MET A 25 7.49 7.62 2.71
C MET A 25 7.19 8.16 4.11
N ASN A 26 7.24 7.32 5.15
CA ASN A 26 7.01 7.77 6.53
C ASN A 26 8.01 8.83 6.98
N GLY A 27 9.30 8.67 6.65
CA GLY A 27 10.33 9.67 6.94
C GLY A 27 10.08 11.00 6.20
N LEU A 28 9.68 10.93 4.94
CA LEU A 28 9.31 12.12 4.15
C LEU A 28 8.04 12.80 4.66
N LEU A 29 7.06 12.03 5.12
CA LEU A 29 5.83 12.59 5.67
C LEU A 29 6.09 13.33 6.98
N LEU A 30 6.95 12.80 7.85
CA LEU A 30 7.44 13.52 9.04
C LEU A 30 8.12 14.83 8.67
N GLN A 31 8.99 14.80 7.65
CA GLN A 31 9.64 16.02 7.14
C GLN A 31 8.61 17.01 6.59
N GLY A 32 7.62 16.54 5.83
CA GLY A 32 6.56 17.36 5.27
C GLY A 32 5.65 17.99 6.32
N GLU A 33 5.32 17.25 7.38
CA GLU A 33 4.58 17.76 8.54
C GLU A 33 5.33 18.94 9.17
N HIS A 34 6.63 18.77 9.44
CA HIS A 34 7.47 19.81 10.01
C HIS A 34 7.61 21.05 9.10
N ALA A 35 7.84 20.82 7.80
CA ALA A 35 7.95 21.88 6.82
C ALA A 35 6.64 22.68 6.72
N LEU A 36 5.49 22.00 6.77
CA LEU A 36 4.18 22.63 6.75
C LEU A 36 3.92 23.45 8.02
N GLU A 37 4.25 22.92 9.20
CA GLU A 37 4.11 23.63 10.48
C GLU A 37 4.90 24.95 10.49
N LYS A 38 6.12 24.93 9.94
CA LYS A 38 6.99 26.11 9.84
C LYS A 38 6.73 26.98 8.62
N SER A 39 5.78 26.61 7.76
CA SER A 39 5.55 27.27 6.46
C SER A 39 6.82 27.33 5.58
N HIS A 40 7.69 26.31 5.69
CA HIS A 40 8.87 26.13 4.85
C HIS A 40 8.46 25.54 3.49
N TRP A 41 7.90 26.40 2.63
CA TRP A 41 7.33 25.99 1.34
C TRP A 41 8.28 25.25 0.39
N PRO A 42 9.56 25.66 0.21
CA PRO A 42 10.48 24.95 -0.68
C PRO A 42 10.76 23.50 -0.23
N GLU A 43 10.83 23.29 1.08
CA GLU A 43 11.03 21.95 1.64
C GLU A 43 9.78 21.08 1.45
N LEU A 44 8.59 21.65 1.67
CA LEU A 44 7.33 20.96 1.45
C LEU A 44 7.12 20.59 -0.02
N GLU A 45 7.50 21.47 -0.96
CA GLU A 45 7.49 21.18 -2.40
C GLU A 45 8.37 19.98 -2.73
N ALA A 46 9.61 19.97 -2.24
CA ALA A 46 10.55 18.88 -2.45
C ALA A 46 10.04 17.57 -1.86
N VAL A 47 9.43 17.60 -0.68
CA VAL A 47 8.77 16.43 -0.06
C VAL A 47 7.64 15.91 -0.95
N PHE A 48 6.74 16.76 -1.44
CA PHE A 48 5.66 16.35 -2.35
C PHE A 48 6.20 15.74 -3.65
N GLY A 49 7.25 16.32 -4.21
CA GLY A 49 7.95 15.76 -5.38
C GLY A 49 8.49 14.35 -5.12
N ARG A 50 9.21 14.15 -4.02
CA ARG A 50 9.79 12.85 -3.65
C ARG A 50 8.71 11.81 -3.34
N LEU A 51 7.65 12.19 -2.64
CA LEU A 51 6.51 11.31 -2.37
C LEU A 51 5.79 10.89 -3.67
N THR A 52 5.70 11.79 -4.65
CA THR A 52 5.13 11.46 -5.97
C THR A 52 5.94 10.35 -6.65
N VAL A 53 7.27 10.49 -6.68
CA VAL A 53 8.17 9.47 -7.24
C VAL A 53 8.01 8.13 -6.51
N LEU A 54 7.93 8.15 -5.18
CA LEU A 54 7.74 6.93 -4.39
C LEU A 54 6.39 6.25 -4.64
N TYR A 55 5.31 7.00 -4.87
CA TYR A 55 4.01 6.41 -5.23
C TYR A 55 4.03 5.74 -6.61
N ASP A 56 4.71 6.36 -7.57
CA ASP A 56 4.90 5.76 -8.90
C ASP A 56 5.82 4.53 -8.83
N ALA A 57 6.89 4.58 -8.01
CA ALA A 57 7.76 3.43 -7.75
C ALA A 57 7.01 2.28 -7.05
N ALA A 58 6.17 2.58 -6.06
CA ALA A 58 5.32 1.60 -5.40
C ALA A 58 4.31 0.98 -6.38
N THR A 59 3.79 1.77 -7.34
CA THR A 59 2.91 1.27 -8.41
C THR A 59 3.64 0.28 -9.32
N ALA A 60 4.85 0.63 -9.77
CA ALA A 60 5.67 -0.26 -10.57
C ALA A 60 6.05 -1.53 -9.81
N THR A 61 6.33 -1.39 -8.51
CA THR A 61 6.64 -2.51 -7.61
C THR A 61 5.46 -3.47 -7.48
N MET A 62 4.23 -2.97 -7.33
CA MET A 62 3.03 -3.82 -7.31
C MET A 62 2.86 -4.59 -8.63
N ARG A 63 3.06 -3.93 -9.78
CA ARG A 63 2.98 -4.59 -11.09
C ARG A 63 4.04 -5.68 -11.24
N TYR A 64 5.27 -5.38 -10.83
CA TYR A 64 6.36 -6.36 -10.82
C TYR A 64 6.05 -7.55 -9.91
N ALA A 65 5.56 -7.29 -8.70
CA ALA A 65 5.19 -8.31 -7.72
C ALA A 65 4.05 -9.22 -8.21
N ALA A 66 3.20 -8.71 -9.10
CA ALA A 66 2.03 -9.37 -9.66
C ALA A 66 2.26 -9.97 -11.06
N ASP A 67 3.49 -9.93 -11.58
CA ASP A 67 3.79 -10.40 -12.94
C ASP A 67 3.97 -11.93 -12.96
N PHE A 68 2.84 -12.64 -12.84
CA PHE A 68 2.71 -14.10 -12.98
C PHE A 68 1.25 -14.48 -13.29
N SER A 69 1.03 -15.72 -13.75
CA SER A 69 -0.33 -16.21 -14.09
C SER A 69 -1.21 -16.42 -12.86
N GLN A 70 -2.54 -16.39 -13.06
CA GLN A 70 -3.51 -16.74 -12.02
C GLN A 70 -3.30 -18.18 -11.51
N GLU A 71 -2.95 -19.11 -12.39
CA GLU A 71 -2.64 -20.49 -12.00
C GLU A 71 -1.46 -20.55 -11.00
N LEU A 72 -0.39 -19.79 -11.24
CA LEU A 72 0.75 -19.70 -10.31
C LEU A 72 0.36 -19.03 -9.00
N TYR A 73 -0.53 -18.04 -9.05
CA TYR A 73 -1.08 -17.44 -7.84
C TYR A 73 -1.79 -18.48 -6.97
N GLU A 74 -2.71 -19.25 -7.54
CA GLU A 74 -3.52 -20.23 -6.82
C GLU A 74 -2.72 -21.44 -6.33
N ARG A 75 -1.79 -21.94 -7.14
CA ARG A 75 -1.02 -23.16 -6.84
C ARG A 75 0.20 -22.93 -5.96
N VAL A 76 0.78 -21.72 -5.99
CA VAL A 76 2.09 -21.44 -5.38
C VAL A 76 2.06 -20.25 -4.43
N ILE A 77 1.65 -19.08 -4.92
CA ILE A 77 1.76 -17.83 -4.13
C ILE A 77 0.76 -17.83 -2.97
N ARG A 78 -0.53 -18.08 -3.23
CA ARG A 78 -1.58 -18.08 -2.21
C ARG A 78 -1.36 -19.12 -1.12
N PRO A 79 -1.01 -20.40 -1.43
CA PRO A 79 -0.66 -21.38 -0.40
C PRO A 79 0.56 -20.99 0.43
N SER A 80 1.55 -20.29 -0.16
CA SER A 80 2.72 -19.81 0.59
C SER A 80 2.40 -18.71 1.61
N MET A 81 1.23 -18.07 1.49
CA MET A 81 0.72 -17.06 2.42
C MET A 81 -0.28 -17.63 3.45
N ALA A 82 -0.55 -18.94 3.40
CA ALA A 82 -1.49 -19.63 4.26
C ALA A 82 -0.74 -20.59 5.22
N PRO A 83 -1.40 -21.07 6.29
CA PRO A 83 -0.86 -22.13 7.11
C PRO A 83 -0.48 -23.38 6.28
N PRO A 84 0.61 -24.09 6.62
CA PRO A 84 1.49 -23.92 7.79
C PRO A 84 2.63 -22.91 7.61
N PHE A 85 2.77 -22.30 6.43
CA PHE A 85 3.93 -21.46 6.11
C PHE A 85 3.84 -20.06 6.71
N MET A 86 2.62 -19.58 6.97
CA MET A 86 2.34 -18.29 7.61
C MET A 86 1.25 -18.45 8.66
N THR A 87 1.28 -17.60 9.69
CA THR A 87 0.23 -17.53 10.71
C THR A 87 -1.12 -17.21 10.05
N PRO A 88 -2.23 -17.87 10.46
CA PRO A 88 -3.55 -17.55 9.92
C PRO A 88 -3.86 -16.05 10.04
N GLY A 89 -4.44 -15.46 8.99
CA GLY A 89 -4.81 -14.04 8.96
C GLY A 89 -3.73 -13.08 8.42
N PHE A 90 -2.65 -13.58 7.81
CA PHE A 90 -1.73 -12.73 7.04
C PHE A 90 -2.52 -12.00 5.94
N SER A 91 -2.69 -10.71 6.13
CA SER A 91 -3.25 -9.79 5.14
C SER A 91 -2.43 -8.51 5.19
N GLY A 92 -2.34 -7.80 4.06
CA GLY A 92 -1.66 -6.49 3.98
C GLY A 92 -2.19 -5.44 4.97
N VAL A 93 -3.28 -5.74 5.70
CA VAL A 93 -3.88 -4.92 6.78
C VAL A 93 -3.03 -4.91 8.06
N LEU A 94 -2.13 -5.89 8.28
CA LEU A 94 -1.30 -5.97 9.49
C LEU A 94 0.02 -5.18 9.41
N ASN A 95 0.20 -4.34 8.38
CA ASN A 95 1.40 -3.55 8.24
C ASN A 95 1.27 -2.21 8.97
N ILE A 96 1.80 -2.16 10.20
CA ILE A 96 1.85 -0.95 11.05
C ILE A 96 2.45 0.25 10.30
N GLU A 97 3.49 0.04 9.47
CA GLU A 97 4.13 1.12 8.72
C GLU A 97 3.18 1.70 7.65
N HIS A 98 2.34 0.86 7.05
CA HIS A 98 1.35 1.30 6.07
C HIS A 98 0.25 2.13 6.74
N GLU A 99 -0.23 1.69 7.90
CA GLU A 99 -1.21 2.44 8.69
C GLU A 99 -0.66 3.82 9.10
N GLN A 100 0.57 3.85 9.62
CA GLN A 100 1.26 5.09 9.96
C GLN A 100 1.38 6.03 8.75
N MET A 101 1.77 5.48 7.58
CA MET A 101 1.89 6.26 6.35
C MET A 101 0.56 6.89 5.95
N LEU A 102 -0.54 6.12 5.98
CA LEU A 102 -1.88 6.61 5.65
C LEU A 102 -2.36 7.71 6.62
N ASN A 103 -2.10 7.55 7.92
CA ASN A 103 -2.47 8.52 8.94
C ASN A 103 -1.71 9.84 8.73
N ARG A 104 -0.40 9.77 8.52
CA ARG A 104 0.44 10.95 8.26
C ARG A 104 0.07 11.66 6.96
N LEU A 105 -0.13 10.90 5.88
CA LEU A 105 -0.57 11.46 4.60
C LEU A 105 -1.90 12.20 4.74
N THR A 106 -2.83 11.63 5.51
CA THR A 106 -4.14 12.25 5.78
C THR A 106 -3.98 13.55 6.56
N ALA A 107 -3.13 13.56 7.59
CA ALA A 107 -2.82 14.76 8.38
C ALA A 107 -2.18 15.85 7.52
N LEU A 108 -1.13 15.50 6.77
CA LEU A 108 -0.41 16.41 5.86
C LEU A 108 -1.35 17.01 4.81
N ARG A 109 -2.20 16.19 4.19
CA ARG A 109 -3.20 16.65 3.22
C ARG A 109 -4.19 17.63 3.82
N ARG A 110 -4.67 17.38 5.04
CA ARG A 110 -5.60 18.26 5.75
C ARG A 110 -4.94 19.59 6.10
N GLY A 111 -3.72 19.54 6.66
CA GLY A 111 -2.95 20.72 7.01
C GLY A 111 -2.64 21.59 5.78
N PHE A 112 -2.18 20.96 4.70
CA PHE A 112 -1.91 21.67 3.44
C PHE A 112 -3.16 22.33 2.87
N LYS A 113 -4.30 21.62 2.82
CA LYS A 113 -5.59 22.20 2.38
C LYS A 113 -6.01 23.40 3.23
N SER A 114 -5.74 23.37 4.53
CA SER A 114 -6.02 24.51 5.43
C SER A 114 -5.16 25.72 5.08
N ALA A 115 -3.85 25.51 4.88
CA ALA A 115 -2.93 26.57 4.49
C ALA A 115 -3.23 27.16 3.11
N ASP A 116 -3.61 26.31 2.15
CA ASP A 116 -3.96 26.73 0.79
C ASP A 116 -5.25 27.56 0.76
N ARG A 117 -6.29 27.15 1.50
CA ARG A 117 -7.53 27.95 1.66
C ARG A 117 -7.28 29.30 2.31
N ALA A 118 -6.27 29.39 3.18
CA ALA A 118 -5.85 30.64 3.79
C ALA A 118 -4.95 31.49 2.88
N GLY A 119 -4.73 31.08 1.62
CA GLY A 119 -3.90 31.81 0.65
C GLY A 119 -2.40 31.78 0.95
N ARG A 120 -1.93 30.89 1.84
CA ARG A 120 -0.53 30.84 2.27
C ARG A 120 0.37 29.97 1.39
N ALA A 121 -0.21 29.01 0.68
CA ALA A 121 0.54 28.07 -0.15
C ALA A 121 0.99 28.76 -1.47
N PRO A 122 2.28 28.69 -1.83
CA PRO A 122 2.74 29.13 -3.15
C PRO A 122 2.25 28.21 -4.29
N GLY A 123 2.33 28.71 -5.53
CA GLY A 123 1.79 28.02 -6.71
C GLY A 123 2.50 26.71 -7.06
N ASP A 124 3.83 26.71 -7.03
CA ASP A 124 4.68 25.53 -7.19
C ASP A 124 4.35 24.42 -6.19
N VAL A 125 4.10 24.76 -4.92
CA VAL A 125 3.71 23.81 -3.87
C VAL A 125 2.32 23.23 -4.15
N ARG A 126 1.36 24.03 -4.63
CA ARG A 126 0.04 23.53 -5.07
C ARG A 126 0.17 22.54 -6.22
N ASP A 127 1.02 22.84 -7.20
CA ASP A 127 1.25 21.96 -8.34
C ASP A 127 1.90 20.65 -7.89
N ALA A 128 2.89 20.71 -6.99
CA ALA A 128 3.52 19.54 -6.39
C ALA A 128 2.51 18.68 -5.59
N ALA A 129 1.65 19.32 -4.79
CA ALA A 129 0.60 18.62 -4.06
C ALA A 129 -0.38 17.92 -5.01
N THR A 130 -0.77 18.57 -6.11
CA THR A 130 -1.68 18.02 -7.12
C THR A 130 -1.08 16.78 -7.79
N ARG A 131 0.22 16.82 -8.12
CA ARG A 131 0.95 15.65 -8.65
C ARG A 131 0.96 14.50 -7.65
N LEU A 132 1.23 14.78 -6.37
CA LEU A 132 1.23 13.77 -5.30
C LEU A 132 -0.15 13.09 -5.16
N TRP A 133 -1.24 13.85 -5.07
CA TRP A 133 -2.57 13.27 -4.92
C TRP A 133 -2.99 12.47 -6.15
N SER A 134 -2.55 12.88 -7.34
CA SER A 134 -2.77 12.13 -8.57
C SER A 134 -2.00 10.81 -8.57
N ALA A 135 -0.74 10.80 -8.11
CA ALA A 135 0.06 9.59 -7.97
C ALA A 135 -0.53 8.61 -6.95
N GLN A 136 -0.97 9.11 -5.80
CA GLN A 136 -1.64 8.30 -4.78
C GLN A 136 -2.95 7.68 -5.31
N SER A 137 -3.74 8.44 -6.07
CA SER A 137 -4.96 7.93 -6.71
C SER A 137 -4.67 6.84 -7.75
N ARG A 138 -3.62 7.02 -8.58
CA ARG A 138 -3.16 5.99 -9.52
C ARG A 138 -2.73 4.72 -8.79
N ASN A 139 -1.90 4.85 -7.75
CA ASN A 139 -1.42 3.74 -6.95
C ASN A 139 -2.61 2.92 -6.37
N ARG A 140 -3.60 3.60 -5.76
CA ARG A 140 -4.81 2.94 -5.23
C ARG A 140 -5.58 2.18 -6.30
N ARG A 141 -5.75 2.76 -7.51
CA ARG A 141 -6.43 2.07 -8.62
C ARG A 141 -5.67 0.82 -9.04
N HIS A 142 -4.35 0.92 -9.19
CA HIS A 142 -3.51 -0.25 -9.53
C HIS A 142 -3.57 -1.35 -8.48
N HIS A 143 -3.60 -1.01 -7.19
CA HIS A 143 -3.78 -1.99 -6.12
C HIS A 143 -5.10 -2.75 -6.29
N ILE A 144 -6.21 -2.06 -6.57
CA ILE A 144 -7.52 -2.68 -6.83
C ILE A 144 -7.45 -3.62 -8.03
N PHE A 145 -6.89 -3.17 -9.16
CA PHE A 145 -6.78 -4.01 -10.37
C PHE A 145 -5.94 -5.27 -10.17
N VAL A 146 -4.84 -5.17 -9.42
CA VAL A 146 -4.02 -6.35 -9.08
C VAL A 146 -4.80 -7.34 -8.21
N CYS A 147 -5.57 -6.85 -7.23
CA CYS A 147 -6.42 -7.72 -6.43
C CYS A 147 -7.51 -8.41 -7.28
N GLU A 148 -8.15 -7.68 -8.19
CA GLU A 148 -9.17 -8.21 -9.10
C GLU A 148 -8.63 -9.29 -10.05
N GLN A 149 -7.37 -9.17 -10.50
CA GLN A 149 -6.72 -10.15 -11.37
C GLN A 149 -6.59 -11.53 -10.69
N PHE A 150 -6.39 -11.58 -9.38
CA PHE A 150 -6.06 -12.82 -8.66
C PHE A 150 -7.18 -13.35 -7.78
N VAL A 151 -8.13 -12.49 -7.40
CA VAL A 151 -9.28 -12.87 -6.58
C VAL A 151 -10.53 -12.21 -7.19
N PRO A 152 -11.09 -12.79 -8.26
CA PRO A 152 -12.42 -12.42 -8.72
C PRO A 152 -13.40 -12.54 -7.54
N GLU A 153 -14.27 -11.55 -7.34
CA GLU A 153 -15.21 -11.44 -6.20
C GLU A 153 -14.62 -11.04 -4.83
N GLY A 154 -13.30 -10.81 -4.71
CA GLY A 154 -12.72 -10.12 -3.57
C GLY A 154 -12.74 -10.85 -2.22
N LYS A 155 -12.91 -12.18 -2.20
CA LYS A 155 -12.80 -13.00 -0.98
C LYS A 155 -11.37 -12.97 -0.43
N SER A 156 -11.14 -12.07 0.53
CA SER A 156 -9.86 -11.97 1.24
C SER A 156 -9.60 -13.25 2.05
N LEU A 157 -8.34 -13.69 2.13
CA LEU A 157 -7.89 -14.77 3.03
C LEU A 157 -8.33 -14.51 4.49
N LEU A 158 -8.46 -13.24 4.88
CA LEU A 158 -8.97 -12.84 6.18
C LEU A 158 -10.47 -13.14 6.33
N SER A 159 -11.26 -12.87 5.28
CA SER A 159 -12.69 -13.20 5.26
C SER A 159 -12.92 -14.70 5.29
N GLU A 160 -12.10 -15.47 4.56
CA GLU A 160 -12.14 -16.94 4.57
C GLU A 160 -11.79 -17.50 5.95
N PHE A 161 -10.78 -16.95 6.63
CA PHE A 161 -10.42 -17.35 7.99
C PHE A 161 -11.54 -17.09 9.01
N PHE A 162 -12.22 -15.95 8.92
CA PHE A 162 -13.35 -15.67 9.82
C PHE A 162 -14.57 -16.55 9.52
N HIS A 163 -14.85 -16.84 8.24
CA HIS A 163 -15.92 -17.79 7.87
C HIS A 163 -15.61 -19.22 8.32
N SER A 164 -14.38 -19.70 8.14
CA SER A 164 -13.99 -21.05 8.56
C SER A 164 -14.00 -21.23 10.08
N ARG A 165 -13.76 -20.14 10.84
CA ARG A 165 -13.90 -20.15 12.32
C ARG A 165 -15.34 -20.12 12.78
N GLN A 166 -16.24 -19.42 12.08
CA GLN A 166 -17.66 -19.40 12.41
C GLN A 166 -18.29 -20.78 12.16
N SER A 167 -17.97 -21.44 11.05
CA SER A 167 -18.48 -22.78 10.74
C SER A 167 -18.02 -23.85 11.74
N THR A 168 -16.77 -23.78 12.21
CA THR A 168 -16.26 -24.71 13.23
C THR A 168 -16.90 -24.49 14.60
N THR A 169 -17.17 -23.24 14.99
CA THR A 169 -17.89 -22.96 16.25
C THR A 169 -19.37 -23.35 16.23
N ASP A 170 -19.99 -23.41 15.05
CA ASP A 170 -21.39 -23.86 14.92
C ASP A 170 -21.48 -25.39 14.95
N GLU A 171 -20.55 -26.11 14.32
CA GLU A 171 -20.45 -27.59 14.40
C GLU A 171 -20.12 -28.10 15.81
N GLU A 172 -19.29 -27.38 16.59
CA GLU A 172 -18.98 -27.70 17.99
C GLU A 172 -20.14 -27.39 18.97
N ARG A 173 -21.14 -26.61 18.55
CA ARG A 173 -22.35 -26.29 19.35
C ARG A 173 -23.52 -27.24 19.07
N GLU A 174 -23.48 -27.96 17.95
CA GLU A 174 -24.51 -28.92 17.52
C GLU A 174 -24.12 -30.39 17.84
N SER A 175 -22.97 -30.62 18.49
CA SER A 175 -22.51 -31.93 19.00
C SER A 175 -22.58 -32.01 20.52
#